data_AF-A0A9R0TDF1-F1
#
_entry.id   AF-A0A9R0TDF1-F1
#
_cell.length_a   1.000
_cell.length_b   1.000
_cell.length_c   1.000
_cell.angle_alpha   90.00
_cell.angle_beta   90.00
_cell.angle_gamma   90.00
#
_symmetry.space_group_name_H-M   'P 1'
#
loop_
_entity.id
_entity.type
_entity.pdbx_description
1 polymer ?
#
loop_
_entity_poly.entity_id
_entity_poly.type
_entity_poly.pdbx_seq_one_letter_code
_entity_poly.pdbx_strand_id
1 'polypeptide(L)'
;MDGSRGPAGFATQANALLRKNLCFQKRNVKTNVCITVFPILLCVLLVVMQGIINREIGKPEYRCGCACVDTAADGSCRRTECGVQYSTQDQVATCPVPSPPRWPAVLQLPPPESRAVRTASQPLHGLPGPACRHTRSCPAAFLVTGGNRSLAQSLSGQLFPALSSPLNFSDYLHTLSKIVSGSEAPASFRQFLEPSFTPGNTLYIVQPRCRPNFLQTVSVNAGTKPLKLSK
;
A
#
# COMPACT_ATOMS: atom_id res chain seq x y z
N MET A 1 26.03 -43.20 -76.29
CA MET A 1 26.84 -42.47 -75.29
C MET A 1 25.90 -41.93 -74.24
N ASP A 2 25.76 -42.66 -73.14
CA ASP A 2 24.90 -42.26 -72.03
C ASP A 2 25.65 -41.24 -71.16
N GLY A 3 25.33 -39.96 -71.36
CA GLY A 3 25.85 -38.88 -70.54
C GLY A 3 25.20 -38.92 -69.16
N SER A 4 25.93 -39.42 -68.16
CA SER A 4 25.53 -39.36 -66.75
C SER A 4 25.36 -37.90 -66.34
N ARG A 5 24.13 -37.47 -66.09
CA ARG A 5 23.81 -36.12 -65.60
C ARG A 5 24.32 -35.99 -64.16
N GLY A 6 25.42 -35.25 -63.97
CA GLY A 6 25.94 -34.91 -62.65
C GLY A 6 24.90 -34.15 -61.79
N PRO A 7 25.00 -34.21 -60.45
CA PRO A 7 24.04 -33.59 -59.56
C PRO A 7 23.96 -32.06 -59.79
N ALA A 8 22.75 -31.52 -59.73
CA ALA A 8 22.52 -30.08 -59.94
C ALA A 8 23.26 -29.25 -58.88
N GLY A 9 23.81 -28.08 -59.27
CA GLY A 9 24.50 -27.18 -58.35
C GLY A 9 23.62 -26.64 -57.22
N PHE A 10 24.24 -26.18 -56.13
CA PHE A 10 23.57 -25.74 -54.90
C PHE A 10 22.47 -24.69 -55.15
N ALA A 11 22.74 -23.65 -55.95
CA ALA A 11 21.77 -22.61 -56.26
C ALA A 11 20.54 -23.16 -57.01
N THR A 12 20.74 -24.12 -57.90
CA THR A 12 19.67 -24.78 -58.65
C THR A 12 18.80 -25.63 -57.74
N GLN A 13 19.42 -26.37 -56.80
CA GLN A 13 18.71 -27.14 -55.77
C GLN A 13 17.95 -26.23 -54.81
N ALA A 14 18.56 -25.14 -54.33
CA ALA A 14 17.94 -24.16 -53.44
C ALA A 14 16.74 -23.47 -54.08
N ASN A 15 16.84 -23.06 -55.35
CA ASN A 15 15.74 -22.47 -56.10
C ASN A 15 14.59 -23.47 -56.33
N ALA A 16 14.91 -24.74 -56.64
CA ALA A 16 13.91 -25.80 -56.77
C ALA A 16 13.19 -26.06 -55.44
N LEU A 17 13.93 -26.11 -54.32
CA LEU A 17 13.37 -26.24 -52.98
C LEU A 17 12.51 -25.03 -52.60
N LEU A 18 12.94 -23.80 -52.90
CA LEU A 18 12.17 -22.58 -52.65
C LEU A 18 10.83 -22.60 -53.39
N ARG A 19 10.83 -22.93 -54.69
CA ARG A 19 9.61 -23.03 -55.50
C ARG A 19 8.67 -24.13 -54.97
N LYS A 20 9.22 -25.28 -54.56
CA LYS A 20 8.44 -26.36 -53.94
C LYS A 20 7.78 -25.91 -52.63
N ASN A 21 8.53 -25.24 -51.76
CA ASN A 21 8.02 -24.72 -50.48
C ASN A 21 6.97 -23.60 -50.69
N LEU A 22 7.19 -22.68 -51.64
CA LEU A 22 6.22 -21.65 -52.00
C LEU A 22 4.92 -22.23 -52.56
N CYS A 23 5.00 -23.22 -53.46
CA CYS A 23 3.81 -23.92 -53.96
C CYS A 23 3.05 -24.64 -52.84
N PHE A 24 3.77 -25.24 -51.87
CA PHE A 24 3.15 -25.89 -50.71
C PHE A 24 2.42 -24.88 -49.82
N GLN A 25 3.08 -23.76 -49.49
CA GLN A 25 2.48 -22.65 -48.74
C GLN A 25 1.28 -22.02 -49.49
N LYS A 26 1.36 -21.85 -50.81
CA LYS A 26 0.26 -21.36 -51.66
C LYS A 26 -0.94 -22.32 -51.71
N ARG A 27 -0.73 -23.63 -51.59
CA ARG A 27 -1.84 -24.60 -51.52
C ARG A 27 -2.47 -24.65 -50.13
N ASN A 28 -1.72 -24.31 -49.09
CA ASN A 28 -2.19 -24.27 -47.70
C ASN A 28 -2.53 -22.84 -47.23
N VAL A 29 -3.25 -22.08 -48.07
CA VAL A 29 -3.61 -20.67 -47.82
C VAL A 29 -4.30 -20.48 -46.48
N LYS A 30 -5.20 -21.39 -46.10
CA LYS A 30 -5.97 -21.30 -44.85
C LYS A 30 -5.05 -21.23 -43.62
N THR A 31 -4.02 -22.08 -43.58
CA THR A 31 -3.07 -22.12 -42.45
C THR A 31 -2.19 -20.88 -42.45
N ASN A 32 -1.70 -20.45 -43.61
CA ASN A 32 -0.87 -19.24 -43.72
C ASN A 32 -1.63 -17.95 -43.36
N VAL A 33 -2.90 -17.85 -43.76
CA VAL A 33 -3.79 -16.75 -43.37
C VAL A 33 -4.03 -16.79 -41.87
N CYS A 34 -4.31 -17.97 -41.29
CA CYS A 34 -4.49 -18.12 -39.85
C CYS A 34 -3.26 -17.66 -39.05
N ILE A 35 -2.06 -18.08 -39.44
CA ILE A 35 -0.79 -17.69 -38.80
C ILE A 35 -0.57 -16.18 -38.89
N THR A 36 -0.98 -15.54 -39.98
CA THR A 36 -0.83 -14.09 -40.18
C THR A 36 -1.91 -13.28 -39.44
N VAL A 37 -3.15 -13.77 -39.41
CA VAL A 37 -4.29 -13.08 -38.79
C VAL A 37 -4.25 -13.16 -37.26
N PHE A 38 -3.76 -14.27 -36.71
CA PHE A 38 -3.67 -14.46 -35.26
C PHE A 38 -2.93 -13.32 -34.52
N PRO A 39 -1.69 -12.93 -34.90
CA PRO A 39 -1.01 -11.82 -34.24
C PRO A 39 -1.74 -10.48 -34.44
N ILE A 40 -2.36 -10.25 -35.61
CA ILE A 40 -3.16 -9.04 -35.86
C ILE A 40 -4.35 -8.97 -34.91
N LEU A 41 -5.08 -10.08 -34.75
CA LEU A 41 -6.22 -10.18 -33.85
C LEU A 41 -5.80 -9.91 -32.40
N LEU A 42 -4.68 -10.47 -31.95
CA LEU A 42 -4.13 -10.17 -30.63
C LEU A 42 -3.80 -8.68 -30.46
N CYS A 43 -3.18 -8.05 -31.44
CA CYS A 43 -2.89 -6.61 -31.41
C CYS A 43 -4.18 -5.79 -31.30
N VAL A 44 -5.21 -6.11 -32.09
CA VAL A 44 -6.52 -5.44 -32.02
C VAL A 44 -7.15 -5.62 -30.64
N LEU A 45 -7.13 -6.83 -30.07
CA LEU A 45 -7.64 -7.11 -28.74
C LEU A 45 -6.93 -6.26 -27.67
N LEU A 46 -5.60 -6.15 -27.74
CA LEU A 46 -4.82 -5.33 -26.81
C LEU A 46 -5.16 -3.85 -26.93
N VAL A 47 -5.32 -3.31 -28.13
CA VAL A 47 -5.71 -1.89 -28.35
C VAL A 47 -7.11 -1.62 -27.79
N VAL A 48 -8.07 -2.52 -28.02
CA VAL A 48 -9.42 -2.40 -27.47
C VAL A 48 -9.36 -2.41 -25.93
N MET A 49 -8.61 -3.34 -25.34
CA MET A 49 -8.43 -3.42 -23.90
C MET A 49 -7.78 -2.15 -23.34
N GLN A 50 -6.73 -1.63 -23.99
CA GLN A 50 -6.10 -0.36 -23.61
C GLN A 50 -7.10 0.80 -23.65
N GLY A 51 -7.96 0.86 -24.67
CA GLY A 51 -9.01 1.88 -24.77
C GLY A 51 -10.01 1.82 -23.63
N ILE A 52 -10.48 0.62 -23.28
CA ILE A 52 -11.40 0.40 -22.16
C ILE A 52 -10.72 0.78 -20.84
N ILE A 53 -9.51 0.29 -20.60
CA ILE A 53 -8.74 0.55 -19.37
C ILE A 53 -8.49 2.05 -19.21
N ASN A 54 -8.03 2.75 -20.25
CA ASN A 54 -7.76 4.18 -20.19
C ASN A 54 -9.04 4.99 -19.93
N ARG A 55 -10.19 4.53 -20.44
CA ARG A 55 -11.48 5.18 -20.17
C ARG A 55 -11.92 4.98 -18.72
N GLU A 56 -11.72 3.77 -18.17
CA GLU A 56 -12.09 3.47 -16.79
C GLU A 56 -11.14 4.14 -15.78
N ILE A 57 -9.82 4.10 -16.01
CA ILE A 57 -8.81 4.79 -15.18
C ILE A 57 -8.86 6.31 -15.39
N GLY A 58 -9.38 6.78 -16.53
CA GLY A 58 -9.55 8.21 -16.82
C GLY A 58 -10.67 8.89 -16.05
N LYS A 59 -11.47 8.16 -15.26
CA LYS A 59 -12.54 8.72 -14.42
C LYS A 59 -11.97 9.70 -13.39
N PRO A 60 -12.71 10.77 -13.04
CA PRO A 60 -12.23 11.80 -12.11
C PRO A 60 -11.85 11.25 -10.73
N GLU A 61 -12.49 10.16 -10.30
CA GLU A 61 -12.20 9.43 -9.05
C GLU A 61 -10.78 8.85 -9.00
N TYR A 62 -10.16 8.58 -10.15
CA TYR A 62 -8.80 8.02 -10.25
C TYR A 62 -7.76 9.06 -10.71
N ARG A 63 -8.11 10.34 -10.69
CA ARG A 63 -7.21 11.45 -11.01
C ARG A 63 -6.95 12.24 -9.74
N CYS A 64 -5.74 12.77 -9.59
CA CYS A 64 -5.46 13.66 -8.49
C CYS A 64 -6.22 14.97 -8.63
N GLY A 65 -6.64 15.49 -7.48
CA GLY A 65 -7.09 16.85 -7.39
C GLY A 65 -5.95 17.83 -7.66
N CYS A 66 -6.33 18.98 -8.18
CA CYS A 66 -5.43 20.05 -8.54
C CYS A 66 -5.98 21.37 -8.00
N ALA A 67 -5.12 22.22 -7.48
CA ALA A 67 -5.48 23.55 -7.03
C ALA A 67 -4.56 24.60 -7.65
N CYS A 68 -5.08 25.82 -7.76
CA CYS A 68 -4.29 26.96 -8.17
C CYS A 68 -3.46 27.45 -6.99
N VAL A 69 -2.13 27.44 -7.13
CA VAL A 69 -1.22 27.94 -6.09
C VAL A 69 -0.84 29.40 -6.32
N ASP A 70 -0.83 29.84 -7.58
CA ASP A 70 -0.56 31.24 -7.96
C ASP A 70 -1.66 31.78 -8.86
N THR A 71 -2.42 32.75 -8.34
CA THR A 71 -3.43 33.49 -9.09
C THR A 71 -2.84 34.81 -9.60
N ALA A 72 -3.09 35.13 -10.86
CA ALA A 72 -2.76 36.42 -11.45
C ALA A 72 -3.75 37.49 -11.00
N ALA A 73 -3.38 38.77 -11.16
CA ALA A 73 -4.19 39.92 -10.74
C ALA A 73 -5.55 40.02 -11.47
N ASP A 74 -5.69 39.34 -12.60
CA ASP A 74 -6.92 39.22 -13.39
C ASP A 74 -7.81 38.04 -12.95
N GLY A 75 -7.40 37.28 -11.93
CA GLY A 75 -8.10 36.09 -11.44
C GLY A 75 -7.78 34.81 -12.20
N SER A 76 -6.92 34.84 -13.24
CA SER A 76 -6.49 33.64 -13.97
C SER A 76 -5.48 32.82 -13.17
N CYS A 77 -5.54 31.48 -13.30
CA CYS A 77 -4.58 30.61 -12.64
C CYS A 77 -3.28 30.53 -13.43
N ARG A 78 -2.18 31.04 -12.85
CA ARG A 78 -0.86 31.03 -13.50
C ARG A 78 -0.12 29.73 -13.24
N ARG A 79 -0.31 29.14 -12.05
CA ARG A 79 0.33 27.89 -11.64
C ARG A 79 -0.67 26.99 -10.94
N THR A 80 -0.89 25.82 -11.55
CA THR A 80 -1.71 24.75 -10.99
C THR A 80 -0.79 23.65 -10.47
N GLU A 81 -0.99 23.25 -9.22
CA GLU A 81 -0.32 22.10 -8.64
C GLU A 81 -1.32 20.99 -8.36
N CYS A 82 -0.99 19.77 -8.80
CA CYS A 82 -1.79 18.58 -8.58
C CYS A 82 -1.08 17.70 -7.56
N GLY A 83 -1.84 17.18 -6.60
CA GLY A 83 -1.25 16.39 -5.53
C GLY A 83 -2.27 15.86 -4.55
N VAL A 84 -1.81 14.94 -3.70
CA VAL A 84 -2.60 14.31 -2.64
C VAL A 84 -3.29 15.36 -1.75
N GLN A 85 -2.65 16.51 -1.52
CA GLN A 85 -3.17 17.59 -0.68
C GLN A 85 -4.41 18.29 -1.27
N TYR A 86 -4.67 18.13 -2.57
CA TYR A 86 -5.83 18.72 -3.26
C TYR A 86 -6.85 17.66 -3.69
N SER A 87 -6.59 16.39 -3.39
CA SER A 87 -7.40 15.24 -3.78
C SER A 87 -8.45 14.90 -2.72
N THR A 88 -9.59 14.35 -3.16
CA THR A 88 -10.58 13.74 -2.27
C THR A 88 -10.12 12.36 -1.76
N GLN A 89 -10.79 11.82 -0.74
CA GLN A 89 -10.45 10.52 -0.14
C GLN A 89 -10.34 9.39 -1.19
N ASP A 90 -11.21 9.39 -2.19
CA ASP A 90 -11.22 8.38 -3.27
C ASP A 90 -10.06 8.60 -4.26
N GLN A 91 -9.75 9.85 -4.57
CA GLN A 91 -8.66 10.24 -5.48
C GLN A 91 -7.28 9.97 -4.88
N VAL A 92 -7.10 10.19 -3.58
CA VAL A 92 -5.82 10.05 -2.86
C VAL A 92 -5.19 8.67 -3.06
N ALA A 93 -6.00 7.61 -3.15
CA ALA A 93 -5.51 6.23 -3.29
C ALA A 93 -4.79 5.95 -4.63
N THR A 94 -5.07 6.75 -5.66
CA THR A 94 -4.48 6.60 -7.01
C THR A 94 -3.41 7.64 -7.33
N CYS A 95 -3.18 8.59 -6.43
CA CYS A 95 -2.23 9.67 -6.65
C CYS A 95 -0.77 9.24 -6.53
N PRO A 96 0.11 9.73 -7.42
CA PRO A 96 1.54 9.57 -7.24
C PRO A 96 1.98 10.36 -6.01
N VAL A 97 2.79 9.70 -5.17
CA VAL A 97 3.46 10.32 -4.02
C VAL A 97 4.95 10.38 -4.37
N PRO A 98 5.43 11.49 -4.99
CA PRO A 98 6.80 11.57 -5.49
C PRO A 98 7.84 11.55 -4.35
N SER A 99 7.46 12.00 -3.16
CA SER A 99 8.34 12.01 -1.98
C SER A 99 7.53 11.56 -0.77
N PRO A 100 7.50 10.25 -0.46
CA PRO A 100 6.73 9.75 0.67
C PRO A 100 7.33 10.25 1.98
N PRO A 101 6.48 10.63 2.95
CA PRO A 101 6.96 10.96 4.28
C PRO A 101 7.60 9.71 4.93
N ARG A 102 8.61 9.93 5.77
CA ARG A 102 9.19 8.86 6.57
C ARG A 102 8.26 8.55 7.74
N TRP A 103 7.38 7.59 7.53
CA TRP A 103 6.46 7.15 8.57
C TRP A 103 7.22 6.53 9.75
N PRO A 104 6.92 6.92 11.01
CA PRO A 104 7.45 6.23 12.18
C PRO A 104 6.83 4.84 12.29
N ALA A 105 7.48 3.96 13.06
CA ALA A 105 6.90 2.65 13.36
C ALA A 105 5.62 2.82 14.20
N VAL A 106 4.52 2.24 13.71
CA VAL A 106 3.23 2.20 14.41
C VAL A 106 2.88 0.74 14.70
N LEU A 107 2.60 0.44 15.95
CA LEU A 107 2.24 -0.89 16.40
C LEU A 107 0.76 -1.18 16.14
N GLN A 108 0.47 -2.31 15.49
CA GLN A 108 -0.91 -2.76 15.34
C GLN A 108 -1.48 -3.17 16.70
N LEU A 109 -2.50 -2.46 17.16
CA LEU A 109 -3.24 -2.76 18.38
C LEU A 109 -4.52 -3.53 18.06
N PRO A 110 -4.92 -4.48 18.91
CA PRO A 110 -6.25 -5.09 18.83
C PRO A 110 -7.33 -4.03 19.05
N PRO A 111 -8.44 -4.07 18.27
CA PRO A 111 -9.56 -3.17 18.50
C PRO A 111 -10.19 -3.40 19.89
N PRO A 112 -10.86 -2.41 20.49
CA PRO A 112 -11.28 -2.44 21.89
C PRO A 112 -12.14 -3.65 22.27
N GLU A 113 -12.96 -4.13 21.35
CA GLU A 113 -13.81 -5.32 21.50
C GLU A 113 -13.05 -6.65 21.54
N SER A 114 -11.82 -6.72 21.03
CA SER A 114 -11.00 -7.94 20.98
C SER A 114 -9.78 -7.90 21.90
N ARG A 115 -9.64 -6.86 22.71
CA ARG A 115 -8.55 -6.77 23.71
C ARG A 115 -8.64 -7.89 24.74
N ALA A 116 -7.47 -8.37 25.15
CA ALA A 116 -7.35 -9.53 26.03
C ALA A 116 -7.93 -9.24 27.43
N VAL A 117 -8.70 -10.18 27.94
CA VAL A 117 -9.27 -10.17 29.29
C VAL A 117 -8.98 -11.50 29.97
N ARG A 118 -9.02 -11.51 31.30
CA ARG A 118 -8.86 -12.72 32.07
C ARG A 118 -10.02 -13.68 31.82
N THR A 119 -9.71 -14.91 31.45
CA THR A 119 -10.68 -16.00 31.24
C THR A 119 -10.36 -17.16 32.18
N ALA A 120 -11.37 -18.01 32.46
CA ALA A 120 -11.18 -19.19 33.29
C ALA A 120 -10.24 -20.23 32.65
N SER A 121 -10.17 -20.26 31.32
CA SER A 121 -9.31 -21.17 30.55
C SER A 121 -7.85 -20.72 30.45
N GLN A 122 -7.54 -19.43 30.63
CA GLN A 122 -6.19 -18.88 30.60
C GLN A 122 -6.01 -17.81 31.70
N PRO A 123 -5.70 -18.22 32.95
CA PRO A 123 -5.54 -17.30 34.06
C PRO A 123 -4.15 -16.62 34.01
N LEU A 124 -3.92 -15.78 33.00
CA LEU A 124 -2.75 -14.93 32.97
C LEU A 124 -2.87 -13.82 34.01
N HIS A 125 -1.96 -13.82 34.98
CA HIS A 125 -1.84 -12.74 35.96
C HIS A 125 -1.53 -11.41 35.25
N GLY A 126 -2.30 -10.37 35.58
CA GLY A 126 -2.14 -9.02 35.03
C GLY A 126 -3.17 -8.61 33.96
N LEU A 127 -4.02 -9.53 33.49
CA LEU A 127 -5.12 -9.18 32.59
C LEU A 127 -6.33 -8.61 33.36
N PRO A 128 -7.04 -7.61 32.79
CA PRO A 128 -8.24 -7.05 33.38
C PRO A 128 -9.42 -8.05 33.34
N GLY A 129 -10.43 -7.83 34.17
CA GLY A 129 -11.66 -8.62 34.14
C GLY A 129 -12.49 -8.38 32.85
N PRO A 130 -13.40 -9.31 32.49
CA PRO A 130 -14.15 -9.25 31.23
C PRO A 130 -15.08 -8.04 31.09
N ALA A 131 -15.45 -7.40 32.21
CA ALA A 131 -16.32 -6.22 32.22
C ALA A 131 -15.77 -5.05 31.39
N CYS A 132 -14.45 -4.87 31.29
CA CYS A 132 -13.85 -3.78 30.51
C CYS A 132 -14.14 -3.89 29.01
N ARG A 133 -14.46 -5.10 28.50
CA ARG A 133 -14.71 -5.34 27.08
C ARG A 133 -16.04 -4.73 26.65
N HIS A 134 -17.03 -4.80 27.53
CA HIS A 134 -18.35 -4.16 27.33
C HIS A 134 -18.25 -2.63 27.30
N THR A 135 -17.38 -2.06 28.14
CA THR A 135 -17.17 -0.60 28.20
C THR A 135 -16.09 -0.11 27.24
N ARG A 136 -15.51 -0.99 26.41
CA ARG A 136 -14.38 -0.70 25.49
C ARG A 136 -13.22 0.02 26.17
N SER A 137 -12.96 -0.35 27.42
CA SER A 137 -11.96 0.30 28.28
C SER A 137 -10.77 -0.60 28.61
N CYS A 138 -10.73 -1.82 28.08
CA CYS A 138 -9.64 -2.75 28.35
C CYS A 138 -8.30 -2.22 27.81
N PRO A 139 -7.20 -2.43 28.56
CA PRO A 139 -5.87 -2.21 28.02
C PRO A 139 -5.51 -3.08 26.83
N ALA A 140 -4.66 -2.53 25.96
CA ALA A 140 -3.87 -3.37 25.07
C ALA A 140 -2.86 -4.16 25.92
N ALA A 141 -2.75 -5.47 25.67
CA ALA A 141 -1.86 -6.36 26.39
C ALA A 141 -0.84 -6.98 25.45
N PHE A 142 0.42 -7.03 25.88
CA PHE A 142 1.51 -7.66 25.15
C PHE A 142 2.01 -8.85 25.95
N LEU A 143 1.98 -10.03 25.33
CA LEU A 143 2.53 -11.23 25.93
C LEU A 143 4.05 -11.24 25.74
N VAL A 144 4.77 -11.23 26.85
CA VAL A 144 6.24 -11.37 26.85
C VAL A 144 6.58 -12.74 27.42
N THR A 145 7.25 -13.55 26.62
CA THR A 145 7.71 -14.89 27.00
C THR A 145 9.23 -14.94 26.98
N GLY A 146 9.81 -15.87 27.74
CA GLY A 146 11.26 -16.08 27.76
C GLY A 146 11.65 -17.10 28.82
N GLY A 147 12.74 -17.84 28.58
CA GLY A 147 13.26 -18.82 29.54
C GLY A 147 13.79 -18.17 30.83
N ASN A 148 14.20 -16.89 30.75
CA ASN A 148 14.61 -16.09 31.90
C ASN A 148 13.63 -14.92 32.11
N ARG A 149 12.87 -14.99 33.21
CA ARG A 149 11.83 -13.99 33.55
C ARG A 149 12.41 -12.59 33.79
N SER A 150 13.53 -12.47 34.50
CA SER A 150 14.10 -11.15 34.83
C SER A 150 14.62 -10.44 33.58
N LEU A 151 15.28 -11.18 32.68
CA LEU A 151 15.72 -10.65 31.39
C LEU A 151 14.53 -10.21 30.54
N ALA A 152 13.50 -11.06 30.43
CA ALA A 152 12.28 -10.75 29.67
C ALA A 152 11.58 -9.47 30.20
N GLN A 153 11.52 -9.31 31.52
CA GLN A 153 10.98 -8.11 32.17
C GLN A 153 11.85 -6.86 31.91
N SER A 154 13.18 -7.00 31.95
CA SER A 154 14.10 -5.89 31.66
C SER A 154 13.98 -5.42 30.21
N LEU A 155 13.94 -6.36 29.26
CA LEU A 155 13.80 -6.05 27.84
C LEU A 155 12.43 -5.44 27.52
N SER A 156 11.35 -5.96 28.11
CA SER A 156 10.03 -5.39 27.89
C SER A 156 9.89 -3.97 28.45
N GLY A 157 10.53 -3.69 29.59
CA GLY A 157 10.63 -2.33 30.13
C GLY A 157 11.38 -1.36 29.21
N GLN A 158 12.36 -1.85 28.44
CA GLN A 158 13.07 -1.04 27.45
C GLN A 158 12.28 -0.88 26.14
N LEU A 159 11.53 -1.90 25.72
CA LEU A 159 10.69 -1.85 24.52
C LEU A 159 9.54 -0.86 24.66
N PHE A 160 8.96 -0.73 25.86
CA PHE A 160 7.88 0.19 26.16
C PHE A 160 8.35 1.19 27.24
N PRO A 161 9.11 2.23 26.89
CA PRO A 161 9.57 3.21 27.86
C PRO A 161 8.41 4.06 28.40
N ALA A 162 8.44 4.40 29.68
CA ALA A 162 7.48 5.31 30.28
C ALA A 162 7.78 6.77 29.89
N LEU A 163 6.77 7.51 29.43
CA LEU A 163 6.96 8.92 29.06
C LEU A 163 7.20 9.79 30.31
N SER A 164 8.32 10.52 30.31
CA SER A 164 8.73 11.37 31.43
C SER A 164 8.40 12.85 31.24
N SER A 165 8.35 13.33 29.99
CA SER A 165 8.24 14.76 29.64
C SER A 165 7.04 15.06 28.72
N PRO A 166 6.50 16.29 28.73
CA PRO A 166 5.49 16.71 27.78
C PRO A 166 6.07 16.68 26.36
N LEU A 167 5.34 16.07 25.42
CA LEU A 167 5.74 15.96 24.03
C LEU A 167 5.37 17.22 23.25
N ASN A 168 6.32 17.73 22.47
CA ASN A 168 6.09 18.79 21.50
C ASN A 168 5.87 18.17 20.12
N PHE A 169 4.73 18.44 19.50
CA PHE A 169 4.32 17.88 18.21
C PHE A 169 4.48 18.86 17.04
N SER A 170 5.34 19.88 17.17
CA SER A 170 5.68 20.76 16.04
C SER A 170 6.25 19.99 14.85
N ASP A 171 7.06 18.95 15.11
CA ASP A 171 7.43 17.91 14.13
C ASP A 171 6.90 16.57 14.64
N TYR A 172 5.66 16.26 14.25
CA TYR A 172 4.97 15.09 14.77
C TYR A 172 5.65 13.77 14.36
N LEU A 173 6.24 13.67 13.17
CA LEU A 173 6.87 12.44 12.69
C LEU A 173 8.12 12.12 13.51
N HIS A 174 8.95 13.12 13.78
CA HIS A 174 10.14 12.97 14.61
C HIS A 174 9.80 12.69 16.08
N THR A 175 8.72 13.27 16.61
CA THR A 175 8.29 12.97 17.98
C THR A 175 7.72 11.56 18.10
N LEU A 176 6.91 11.13 17.12
CA LEU A 176 6.36 9.77 17.09
C LEU A 176 7.43 8.69 16.89
N SER A 177 8.55 8.98 16.22
CA SER A 177 9.65 8.02 16.07
C SER A 177 10.42 7.75 17.37
N LYS A 178 10.27 8.62 18.38
CA LYS A 178 10.93 8.49 19.69
C LYS A 178 10.06 7.75 20.73
N ILE A 179 8.82 7.46 20.40
CA ILE A 179 7.86 6.81 21.32
C ILE A 179 7.27 5.57 20.65
N VAL A 180 6.66 4.70 21.46
CA VAL A 180 5.91 3.56 20.93
C VAL A 180 4.50 4.02 20.59
N SER A 181 4.29 4.34 19.33
CA SER A 181 2.97 4.66 18.80
C SER A 181 2.23 3.39 18.38
N GLY A 182 0.91 3.38 18.51
CA GLY A 182 0.05 2.27 18.12
C GLY A 182 -1.26 2.73 17.49
N SER A 183 -1.90 1.84 16.75
CA SER A 183 -3.14 2.12 16.01
C SER A 183 -3.99 0.87 15.89
N GLU A 184 -5.30 1.05 15.89
CA GLU A 184 -6.27 -0.04 15.64
C GLU A 184 -6.59 -0.18 14.14
N ALA A 185 -6.19 0.80 13.33
CA ALA A 185 -6.38 0.74 11.89
C ALA A 185 -5.58 -0.44 11.32
N PRO A 186 -6.18 -1.28 10.46
CA PRO A 186 -5.45 -2.37 9.84
C PRO A 186 -4.36 -1.83 8.92
N ALA A 187 -3.19 -2.47 8.93
CA ALA A 187 -2.14 -2.18 7.97
C ALA A 187 -2.69 -2.30 6.53
N SER A 188 -2.36 -1.31 5.69
CA SER A 188 -2.75 -1.31 4.27
C SER A 188 -1.70 -2.02 3.41
N PHE A 189 -2.13 -2.54 2.26
CA PHE A 189 -1.25 -3.20 1.28
C PHE A 189 -0.23 -2.24 0.64
N ARG A 190 -0.45 -0.91 0.72
CA ARG A 190 0.45 0.11 0.15
C ARG A 190 1.04 0.98 1.25
N GLN A 191 2.37 0.98 1.35
CA GLN A 191 3.14 1.66 2.41
C GLN A 191 3.23 3.19 2.24
N PHE A 192 2.71 3.75 1.14
CA PHE A 192 2.77 5.20 0.90
C PHE A 192 1.79 5.99 1.77
N LEU A 193 0.63 5.39 2.07
CA LEU A 193 -0.41 5.97 2.91
C LEU A 193 -0.59 5.07 4.12
N GLU A 194 -0.15 5.55 5.27
CA GLU A 194 -0.30 4.84 6.53
C GLU A 194 -1.71 5.08 7.11
N PRO A 195 -2.58 4.05 7.18
CA PRO A 195 -3.97 4.19 7.66
C PRO A 195 -4.05 4.79 9.06
N SER A 196 -3.03 4.59 9.90
CA SER A 196 -2.98 5.17 11.24
C SER A 196 -3.04 6.70 11.25
N PHE A 197 -2.68 7.36 10.13
CA PHE A 197 -2.70 8.81 9.99
C PHE A 197 -3.89 9.34 9.16
N THR A 198 -4.78 8.49 8.65
CA THR A 198 -5.96 8.94 7.87
C THR A 198 -7.09 9.44 8.78
N PRO A 199 -7.85 10.49 8.40
CA PRO A 199 -9.01 11.02 9.14
C PRO A 199 -9.96 9.92 9.66
N GLY A 200 -10.49 10.08 10.88
CA GLY A 200 -11.32 9.05 11.56
C GLY A 200 -10.56 8.08 12.47
N ASN A 201 -9.29 7.74 12.18
CA ASN A 201 -8.50 6.84 13.02
C ASN A 201 -7.87 7.52 14.24
N THR A 202 -7.68 6.75 15.31
CA THR A 202 -7.09 7.19 16.59
C THR A 202 -5.68 6.63 16.74
N LEU A 203 -4.74 7.50 17.13
CA LEU A 203 -3.38 7.10 17.49
C LEU A 203 -3.29 6.91 19.01
N TYR A 204 -2.58 5.87 19.41
CA TYR A 204 -2.35 5.50 20.79
C TYR A 204 -0.86 5.62 21.14
N ILE A 205 -0.54 6.14 22.32
CA ILE A 205 0.78 5.96 22.92
C ILE A 205 0.73 4.69 23.77
N VAL A 206 1.63 3.75 23.49
CA VAL A 206 1.77 2.49 24.23
C VAL A 206 2.83 2.65 25.31
N GLN A 207 2.45 2.45 26.57
CA GLN A 207 3.38 2.52 27.70
C GLN A 207 3.00 1.51 28.80
N PRO A 208 3.93 1.13 29.69
CA PRO A 208 3.68 0.09 30.70
C PRO A 208 2.70 0.51 31.78
N ARG A 209 2.58 1.81 32.05
CA ARG A 209 1.68 2.37 33.05
C ARG A 209 0.88 3.52 32.46
N CYS A 210 -0.44 3.34 32.39
CA CYS A 210 -1.35 4.34 31.86
C CYS A 210 -1.47 5.50 32.87
N ARG A 211 -1.14 6.73 32.44
CA ARG A 211 -1.52 7.93 33.20
C ARG A 211 -3.00 8.22 32.97
N PRO A 212 -3.79 8.52 34.01
CA PRO A 212 -5.16 8.95 33.81
C PRO A 212 -5.18 10.28 33.05
N ASN A 213 -6.07 10.37 32.05
CA ASN A 213 -6.49 11.62 31.39
C ASN A 213 -5.41 12.38 30.59
N PHE A 214 -4.68 11.71 29.69
CA PHE A 214 -3.94 12.41 28.65
C PHE A 214 -4.59 12.24 27.27
N LEU A 215 -4.97 13.39 26.72
CA LEU A 215 -5.58 13.56 25.42
C LEU A 215 -4.90 14.78 24.81
N GLN A 216 -4.12 14.55 23.77
CA GLN A 216 -3.41 15.60 23.05
C GLN A 216 -3.82 15.55 21.60
N THR A 217 -3.99 16.70 20.95
CA THR A 217 -4.27 16.74 19.52
C THR A 217 -2.98 16.96 18.75
N VAL A 218 -2.74 16.13 17.74
CA VAL A 218 -1.60 16.21 16.84
C VAL A 218 -2.10 16.70 15.49
N SER A 219 -1.59 17.83 15.02
CA SER A 219 -1.86 18.29 13.66
C SER A 219 -0.98 17.51 12.69
N VAL A 220 -1.59 16.69 11.83
CA VAL A 220 -0.91 16.01 10.72
C VAL A 220 -1.29 16.68 9.41
N ASN A 221 -0.53 16.44 8.33
CA ASN A 221 -0.82 17.03 7.03
C ASN A 221 -2.23 16.71 6.48
N ALA A 222 -2.85 15.64 6.97
CA ALA A 222 -4.22 15.24 6.64
C ALA A 222 -5.30 15.80 7.60
N GLY A 223 -4.95 16.68 8.54
CA GLY A 223 -5.85 17.29 9.53
C GLY A 223 -5.44 17.06 10.99
N THR A 224 -6.25 17.53 11.93
CA THR A 224 -6.00 17.33 13.38
C THR A 224 -6.41 15.93 13.84
N LYS A 225 -5.58 15.30 14.67
CA LYS A 225 -5.74 13.93 15.15
C LYS A 225 -5.75 13.82 16.68
N PRO A 226 -6.72 13.10 17.28
CA PRO A 226 -6.65 12.80 18.69
C PRO A 226 -5.57 11.75 18.95
N LEU A 227 -4.54 12.12 19.70
CA LEU A 227 -3.59 11.22 20.32
C LEU A 227 -4.10 10.88 21.71
N LYS A 228 -4.45 9.62 21.89
CA LYS A 228 -4.91 9.10 23.17
C LYS A 228 -3.82 8.25 23.78
N LEU A 229 -3.81 8.17 25.10
CA LEU A 229 -3.17 7.03 25.73
C LEU A 229 -4.03 5.80 25.51
N SER A 230 -3.42 4.68 25.09
CA SER A 230 -4.09 3.42 25.37
C SER A 230 -4.09 3.30 26.88
N LYS A 231 -5.29 3.34 27.47
CA LYS A 231 -5.49 2.76 28.79
C LYS A 231 -5.18 1.28 28.74
#